data_AF-A0A8J6VYE5-F1
#
_entry.id   AF-A0A8J6VYE5-F1
#
_cell.length_a   1.000
_cell.length_b   1.000
_cell.length_c   1.000
_cell.angle_alpha   90.00
_cell.angle_beta   90.00
_cell.angle_gamma   90.00
#
_symmetry.space_group_name_H-M   'P 1'
#
loop_
_entity.id
_entity.type
_entity.pdbx_description
1 polymer ?
#
loop_
_entity_poly.entity_id
_entity_poly.type
_entity_poly.pdbx_seq_one_letter_code
_entity_poly.pdbx_strand_id
1 'polypeptide(L)'
;MSPRNYDNDLSNEEWQRIAPLLPSQKPVGKLREVSLREVLNAIFYRAANGTKWRNLPSDFPAWQTVYGYYRLWVRLGLWEQINQALVQQVRVHEGRQAQPSLAIIDSQSVKLGQKGGKSRA
;
A
#
# COMPACT_ATOMS: atom_id res chain seq x y z
N MET A 1 -15.89 10.71 18.90
CA MET A 1 -15.52 10.46 17.49
C MET A 1 -16.04 9.08 17.14
N SER A 2 -16.99 8.96 16.22
CA SER A 2 -17.49 7.66 15.77
C SER A 2 -16.36 6.86 15.11
N PRO A 3 -16.34 5.52 15.26
CA PRO A 3 -15.32 4.71 14.61
C PRO A 3 -15.50 4.84 13.10
N ARG A 4 -14.49 5.41 12.44
CA ARG A 4 -14.34 5.36 11.00
C ARG A 4 -14.10 3.91 10.60
N ASN A 5 -14.84 3.45 9.61
CA ASN A 5 -14.62 2.15 9.02
C ASN A 5 -14.86 2.30 7.51
N TYR A 6 -13.82 2.62 6.77
CA TYR A 6 -13.88 2.46 5.32
C TYR A 6 -13.79 0.96 5.01
N ASP A 7 -14.45 0.51 3.94
CA ASP A 7 -14.44 -0.91 3.54
C ASP A 7 -13.02 -1.47 3.27
N ASN A 8 -12.04 -0.58 3.09
CA ASN A 8 -10.64 -0.91 2.81
C ASN A 8 -9.71 -0.69 4.02
N ASP A 9 -10.28 -0.39 5.19
CA ASP A 9 -9.50 -0.27 6.42
C ASP A 9 -9.07 -1.66 6.90
N LEU A 10 -7.83 -1.76 7.36
CA LEU A 10 -7.29 -3.01 7.88
C LEU A 10 -8.07 -3.48 9.11
N SER A 11 -8.45 -4.75 9.11
CA SER A 11 -8.93 -5.43 10.33
C SER A 11 -7.81 -5.47 11.38
N ASN A 12 -8.16 -5.78 12.64
CA ASN A 12 -7.16 -5.94 13.69
C ASN A 12 -6.23 -7.13 13.40
N GLU A 13 -6.79 -8.22 12.87
CA GLU A 13 -6.06 -9.44 12.51
C GLU A 13 -5.11 -9.18 11.33
N GLU A 14 -5.56 -8.44 10.32
CA GLU A 14 -4.70 -8.04 9.19
C GLU A 14 -3.58 -7.11 9.64
N TRP A 15 -3.91 -6.13 10.51
CA TRP A 15 -2.92 -5.24 11.10
C TRP A 15 -1.85 -6.00 11.89
N GLN A 16 -2.23 -7.01 12.69
CA GLN A 16 -1.27 -7.84 13.43
C GLN A 16 -0.31 -8.61 12.52
N ARG A 17 -0.73 -8.97 11.30
CA ARG A 17 0.14 -9.63 10.32
C ARG A 17 1.08 -8.66 9.63
N ILE A 18 0.61 -7.45 9.31
CA ILE A 18 1.38 -6.45 8.55
C ILE A 18 2.33 -5.65 9.46
N ALA A 19 1.91 -5.28 10.67
CA ALA A 19 2.67 -4.39 11.55
C ALA A 19 4.12 -4.85 11.81
N PRO A 20 4.41 -6.15 12.02
CA PRO A 20 5.78 -6.64 12.21
C PRO A 20 6.67 -6.52 10.97
N LEU A 21 6.07 -6.40 9.78
CA LEU A 21 6.78 -6.26 8.51
C LEU A 21 7.15 -4.81 8.20
N LEU A 22 6.62 -3.84 8.96
CA LEU A 22 6.89 -2.42 8.75
C LEU A 22 8.21 -2.00 9.42
N PRO A 23 8.93 -1.03 8.85
CA PRO A 23 10.13 -0.51 9.45
C PRO A 23 9.89 0.03 10.85
N SER A 24 10.62 -0.55 11.80
CA SER A 24 10.69 -0.08 13.18
C SER A 24 11.02 1.41 13.23
N GLN A 25 10.52 2.06 14.27
CA GLN A 25 10.87 3.44 14.52
C GLN A 25 12.38 3.56 14.74
N LYS A 26 12.99 4.61 14.17
CA LYS A 26 14.42 4.86 14.40
C LYS A 26 14.66 5.12 15.89
N PRO A 27 15.73 4.57 16.48
CA PRO A 27 16.04 4.75 17.90
C PRO A 27 16.51 6.19 18.21
N VAL A 28 16.95 6.93 17.20
CA VAL A 28 17.49 8.29 17.33
C VAL A 28 16.84 9.22 16.31
N GLY A 29 16.60 10.47 16.70
CA GLY A 29 15.97 11.51 15.88
C GLY A 29 14.51 11.75 16.25
N LYS A 30 13.79 12.52 15.41
CA LYS A 30 12.38 12.81 15.65
C LYS A 30 11.57 11.51 15.63
N LEU A 31 10.90 11.22 16.74
CA LEU A 31 10.00 10.07 16.88
C LEU A 31 8.81 10.21 15.92
N ARG A 32 8.27 9.08 15.49
CA ARG A 32 7.10 9.05 14.63
C ARG A 32 5.86 9.43 15.44
N GLU A 33 5.21 10.52 15.08
CA GLU A 33 3.95 10.97 15.71
C GLU A 33 2.71 10.37 15.04
N VAL A 34 2.84 9.89 13.80
CA VAL A 34 1.73 9.36 13.00
C VAL A 34 1.60 7.84 13.12
N SER A 35 0.35 7.38 13.31
CA SER A 35 0.00 5.95 13.26
C SER A 35 0.27 5.36 11.87
N LEU A 36 1.10 4.32 11.81
CA LEU A 36 1.36 3.61 10.55
C LEU A 36 0.13 2.87 10.02
N ARG A 37 -0.79 2.44 10.90
CA ARG A 37 -2.06 1.83 10.49
C ARG A 37 -2.90 2.82 9.71
N GLU A 38 -3.02 4.05 10.21
CA GLU A 38 -3.77 5.11 9.53
C GLU A 38 -3.11 5.54 8.20
N VAL A 39 -1.77 5.50 8.13
CA VAL A 39 -1.06 5.71 6.87
C VAL A 39 -1.38 4.62 5.85
N LEU A 40 -1.37 3.36 6.27
CA LEU A 40 -1.71 2.23 5.40
C LEU A 40 -3.18 2.28 4.95
N ASN A 41 -4.11 2.51 5.88
CA ASN A 41 -5.52 2.68 5.57
C ASN A 41 -5.74 3.79 4.54
N ALA A 42 -5.06 4.95 4.69
CA ALA A 42 -5.14 6.03 3.71
C ALA A 42 -4.58 5.63 2.33
N ILE A 43 -3.48 4.85 2.30
CA ILE A 43 -2.91 4.34 1.04
C ILE A 43 -3.87 3.35 0.37
N PHE A 44 -4.48 2.43 1.13
CA PHE A 44 -5.43 1.46 0.61
C PHE A 44 -6.72 2.12 0.14
N TYR A 45 -7.27 3.06 0.90
CA TYR A 45 -8.39 3.88 0.47
C TYR A 45 -8.09 4.54 -0.88
N ARG A 46 -6.92 5.17 -1.03
CA ARG A 46 -6.54 5.80 -2.30
C ARG A 46 -6.43 4.78 -3.43
N ALA A 47 -5.79 3.63 -3.18
CA ALA A 47 -5.58 2.59 -4.19
C ALA A 47 -6.90 2.01 -4.68
N ALA A 48 -7.83 1.71 -3.77
CA ALA A 48 -9.15 1.17 -4.08
C ALA A 48 -10.03 2.16 -4.84
N ASN A 49 -10.00 3.45 -4.47
CA ASN A 49 -10.90 4.47 -5.03
C ASN A 49 -10.29 5.28 -6.19
N GLY A 50 -9.02 5.07 -6.53
CA GLY A 50 -8.33 5.81 -7.60
C GLY A 50 -8.20 7.32 -7.35
N THR A 51 -8.29 7.78 -6.11
CA THR A 51 -8.33 9.21 -5.79
C THR A 51 -6.94 9.88 -5.91
N LYS A 52 -6.95 11.19 -6.19
CA LYS A 52 -5.73 12.00 -6.14
C LYS A 52 -5.26 12.09 -4.68
N TRP A 53 -3.95 12.09 -4.44
CA TRP A 53 -3.39 12.23 -3.08
C TRP A 53 -3.95 13.44 -2.32
N ARG A 54 -4.06 14.60 -2.99
CA ARG A 54 -4.61 15.83 -2.40
C ARG A 54 -6.11 15.76 -2.05
N ASN A 55 -6.80 14.74 -2.55
CA ASN A 55 -8.22 14.51 -2.32
C ASN A 55 -8.45 13.36 -1.34
N LEU A 56 -7.43 12.97 -0.57
CA LEU A 56 -7.65 12.10 0.58
C LEU A 56 -8.64 12.77 1.54
N PRO A 57 -9.62 12.02 2.08
CA PRO A 57 -10.49 12.51 3.14
C PRO A 57 -9.70 13.21 4.26
N SER A 58 -10.23 14.32 4.77
CA SER A 58 -9.56 15.19 5.76
C SER A 58 -9.32 14.52 7.11
N ASP A 59 -9.87 13.34 7.28
CA ASP A 59 -9.98 12.61 8.51
C ASP A 59 -8.85 11.55 8.60
N PHE A 60 -8.17 11.24 7.49
CA PHE A 60 -6.85 10.60 7.43
C PHE A 60 -5.71 11.55 7.80
N PRO A 61 -4.49 11.02 8.06
CA PRO A 61 -3.30 11.86 8.18
C PRO A 61 -3.10 12.74 6.94
N ALA A 62 -2.48 13.91 7.13
CA ALA A 62 -2.23 14.87 6.05
C ALA A 62 -1.61 14.18 4.82
N TRP A 63 -2.15 14.44 3.63
CA TRP A 63 -1.80 13.71 2.42
C TRP A 63 -0.30 13.76 2.09
N GLN A 64 0.40 14.85 2.46
CA GLN A 64 1.85 14.99 2.31
C GLN A 64 2.61 13.93 3.12
N THR A 65 2.14 13.68 4.35
CA THR A 65 2.71 12.66 5.24
C THR A 65 2.47 11.28 4.68
N VAL A 66 1.23 10.97 4.29
CA VAL A 66 0.86 9.68 3.69
C VAL A 66 1.68 9.41 2.43
N TYR A 67 1.76 10.41 1.53
CA TYR A 67 2.55 10.32 0.31
C TYR A 67 4.04 10.18 0.59
N GLY A 68 4.56 10.88 1.60
CA GLY A 68 5.95 10.76 2.05
C GLY A 68 6.31 9.34 2.47
N TYR A 69 5.44 8.70 3.27
CA TYR A 69 5.58 7.29 3.65
C TYR A 69 5.49 6.37 2.43
N TYR A 70 4.46 6.53 1.60
CA TYR A 70 4.30 5.74 0.39
C TYR A 70 5.57 5.78 -0.49
N ARG A 71 6.09 6.97 -0.76
CA ARG A 71 7.33 7.14 -1.54
C ARG A 71 8.54 6.52 -0.88
N LEU A 72 8.69 6.68 0.43
CA LEU A 72 9.78 6.08 1.18
C LEU A 72 9.74 4.56 1.06
N TRP A 73 8.57 3.95 1.25
CA TRP A 73 8.38 2.51 1.18
C TRP A 73 8.57 1.93 -0.21
N VAL A 74 8.14 2.66 -1.26
CA VAL A 74 8.48 2.31 -2.65
C VAL A 74 10.00 2.30 -2.84
N ARG A 75 10.72 3.32 -2.37
CA ARG A 75 12.18 3.37 -2.52
C ARG A 75 12.90 2.25 -1.76
N LEU A 76 12.35 1.81 -0.64
CA LEU A 76 12.91 0.73 0.16
C LEU A 76 12.54 -0.68 -0.35
N GLY A 77 11.69 -0.78 -1.39
CA GLY A 77 11.17 -2.07 -1.85
C GLY A 77 10.31 -2.78 -0.81
N LEU A 78 9.67 -2.02 0.08
CA LEU A 78 8.94 -2.57 1.22
C LEU A 78 7.65 -3.27 0.79
N TRP A 79 7.00 -2.79 -0.27
CA TRP A 79 5.77 -3.39 -0.80
C TRP A 79 6.02 -4.81 -1.31
N GLU A 80 7.13 -5.01 -2.00
CA GLU A 80 7.58 -6.31 -2.49
C GLU A 80 7.88 -7.26 -1.33
N GLN A 81 8.57 -6.77 -0.29
CA GLN A 81 8.87 -7.55 0.92
C GLN A 81 7.60 -7.97 1.67
N ILE A 82 6.66 -7.04 1.87
CA ILE A 82 5.39 -7.34 2.52
C ILE A 82 4.60 -8.37 1.71
N ASN A 83 4.49 -8.16 0.40
CA ASN A 83 3.77 -9.09 -0.48
C ASN A 83 4.39 -10.50 -0.45
N GLN A 84 5.71 -10.59 -0.53
CA GLN A 84 6.42 -11.87 -0.46
C GLN A 84 6.17 -12.57 0.88
N ALA A 85 6.25 -11.86 2.00
CA ALA A 85 6.00 -12.42 3.32
C ALA A 85 4.55 -12.93 3.48
N LEU A 86 3.56 -12.15 3.02
CA LEU A 86 2.16 -12.55 3.08
C LEU A 86 1.87 -13.76 2.17
N VAL A 87 2.43 -13.79 0.96
CA VAL A 87 2.32 -14.95 0.05
C VAL A 87 2.91 -16.21 0.69
N GLN A 88 4.08 -16.11 1.32
CA GLN A 88 4.69 -17.24 2.02
C GLN A 88 3.81 -17.75 3.16
N GLN A 89 3.23 -16.84 3.96
CA GLN A 89 2.32 -17.21 5.06
C GLN A 89 1.08 -17.95 4.54
N VAL A 90 0.44 -17.46 3.49
CA VAL A 90 -0.73 -18.11 2.88
C VAL A 90 -0.36 -19.50 2.34
N ARG A 91 0.77 -19.62 1.64
CA ARG A 91 1.20 -20.92 1.08
C ARG A 91 1.44 -21.97 2.15
N VAL A 92 2.11 -21.60 3.26
CA VAL A 92 2.34 -22.52 4.38
C VAL A 92 1.03 -22.91 5.05
N HIS A 93 0.12 -21.95 5.24
CA HIS A 93 -1.22 -22.23 5.77
C HIS A 93 -2.02 -23.20 4.88
N GLU A 94 -1.84 -23.15 3.57
CA GLU A 94 -2.43 -24.09 2.60
C GLU A 94 -1.66 -25.43 2.49
N GLY A 95 -0.68 -25.70 3.37
CA GLY A 95 0.10 -26.94 3.35
C GLY A 95 1.13 -27.04 2.21
N ARG A 96 1.48 -25.91 1.57
CA ARG A 96 2.49 -25.85 0.51
C ARG A 96 3.83 -25.36 1.05
N GLN A 97 4.89 -25.55 0.26
CA GLN A 97 6.19 -24.91 0.52
C GLN A 97 6.09 -23.39 0.44
N ALA A 98 6.79 -22.69 1.35
CA ALA A 98 6.78 -21.23 1.46
C ALA A 98 7.22 -20.55 0.16
N GLN A 99 8.29 -21.05 -0.45
CA GLN A 99 8.70 -20.59 -1.78
C GLN A 99 8.05 -21.45 -2.86
N PRO A 100 7.55 -20.85 -3.95
CA PRO A 100 7.03 -21.59 -5.08
C PRO A 100 8.17 -22.27 -5.85
N SER A 101 7.91 -23.45 -6.40
CA SER A 101 8.83 -24.15 -7.31
C SER A 101 8.78 -23.64 -8.76
N LEU A 102 7.73 -22.90 -9.12
CA LEU A 102 7.50 -22.33 -10.46
C LEU A 102 6.80 -20.96 -10.33
N ALA A 103 7.23 -20.00 -11.13
CA ALA A 103 6.57 -18.70 -11.29
C ALA A 103 6.18 -18.50 -12.77
N ILE A 104 4.94 -18.10 -13.02
CA ILE A 104 4.44 -17.73 -14.35
C ILE A 104 4.21 -16.22 -14.33
N ILE A 105 4.84 -15.49 -15.27
CA ILE A 105 4.69 -14.04 -15.40
C ILE A 105 3.94 -13.77 -16.70
N ASP A 106 2.70 -13.29 -16.59
CA ASP A 106 1.95 -12.78 -17.74
C ASP A 106 2.07 -11.26 -17.82
N SER A 107 2.19 -10.72 -19.03
CA SER A 107 2.24 -9.27 -19.25
C SER A 107 1.11 -8.86 -20.18
N GLN A 108 0.25 -7.96 -19.71
CA GLN A 108 -0.80 -7.38 -20.54
C GLN A 108 -0.36 -6.02 -21.06
N SER A 109 -0.40 -5.83 -22.39
CA SER A 109 -0.19 -4.54 -23.03
C SER A 109 -1.54 -3.84 -23.20
N VAL A 110 -1.65 -2.60 -22.74
CA VAL A 110 -2.84 -1.77 -22.92
C VAL A 110 -2.65 -0.87 -24.14
N LYS A 111 -3.59 -0.89 -25.08
CA LYS A 111 -3.57 0.05 -26.22
C LYS A 111 -3.81 1.47 -25.70
N LEU A 112 -2.80 2.33 -25.79
CA LEU A 112 -2.97 3.76 -25.61
C LEU A 112 -3.83 4.30 -26.75
N GLY A 113 -4.95 4.96 -26.42
CA GLY A 113 -5.79 5.63 -27.42
C GLY A 113 -5.00 6.70 -28.17
N GLN A 114 -5.25 6.85 -29.48
CA GLN A 114 -4.60 7.88 -30.29
C GLN A 114 -4.92 9.28 -29.72
N LYS A 115 -3.88 10.05 -29.36
CA LYS A 115 -3.99 11.49 -29.15
C LYS A 115 -4.25 12.14 -30.51
N GLY A 116 -5.51 12.25 -30.92
CA GLY A 116 -5.92 13.08 -32.05
C GLY A 116 -5.68 14.55 -31.71
N GLY A 117 -4.51 15.07 -32.07
CA GLY A 117 -4.24 16.51 -32.05
C GLY A 117 -5.14 17.19 -33.09
N LYS A 118 -6.04 18.06 -32.65
CA LYS A 118 -6.75 18.96 -33.56
C LYS A 118 -5.72 19.94 -34.11
N SER A 119 -5.28 19.73 -35.35
CA SER A 119 -4.58 20.76 -36.10
C SER A 119 -5.56 21.92 -36.31
N ARG A 120 -5.27 23.09 -35.74
CA ARG A 120 -5.99 24.32 -36.07
C ARG A 120 -5.35 24.88 -37.32
N ALA A 121 -6.15 25.04 -38.37
CA ALA A 121 -5.81 25.77 -39.59
C ALA A 121 -5.68 27.27 -39.31
#